data_AF-A0A1F9KI03-F1
#
_entry.id   AF-A0A1F9KI03-F1
#
_cell.length_a   1.000
_cell.length_b   1.000
_cell.length_c   1.000
_cell.angle_alpha   90.00
_cell.angle_beta   90.00
_cell.angle_gamma   90.00
#
_symmetry.space_group_name_H-M   'P 1'
#
loop_
_entity.id
_entity.type
_entity.pdbx_description
1 polymer ?
#
loop_
_entity_poly.entity_id
_entity_poly.type
_entity_poly.pdbx_seq_one_letter_code
_entity_poly.pdbx_strand_id
1 'polypeptide(L)' 'MPKDPFKETCFMCGSEFRMGAGIYNGHYIRRYQISACKACWAGNWDGWHPHYEARLIEHLKAKRIPVPKRNAKDLLPRE' A
#
# COMPACT_ATOMS: atom_id res chain seq x y z
N MET A 1 -22.84 10.29 15.09
CA MET A 1 -21.63 11.13 15.05
C MET A 1 -20.87 10.79 13.78
N PRO A 2 -20.66 11.72 12.83
CA PRO A 2 -19.73 11.46 11.74
C PRO A 2 -18.34 11.25 12.36
N LYS A 3 -17.67 10.15 12.02
CA LYS A 3 -16.30 9.90 12.48
C LYS A 3 -15.38 10.87 11.75
N ASP A 4 -14.62 11.66 12.50
CA ASP A 4 -13.61 12.55 11.93
C ASP A 4 -12.64 11.77 11.04
N PRO A 5 -12.21 12.36 9.91
CA PRO A 5 -11.17 11.75 9.11
C PRO A 5 -9.88 11.65 9.94
N PHE A 6 -9.32 10.44 10.01
CA PHE A 6 -8.01 10.21 10.60
C PHE A 6 -6.92 10.37 9.54
N LYS A 7 -5.72 10.75 10.01
CA LYS A 7 -4.53 10.81 9.17
C LYS A 7 -3.82 9.47 9.20
N GLU A 8 -3.28 9.06 8.06
CA GLU A 8 -2.49 7.86 7.90
C GLU A 8 -1.31 8.11 6.96
N THR A 9 -0.23 7.35 7.15
CA THR A 9 1.01 7.53 6.38
C THR A 9 1.12 6.47 5.30
N CYS A 10 1.40 6.88 4.08
CA CYS A 10 1.61 5.97 2.96
C CYS A 10 2.87 5.12 3.20
N PHE A 11 2.71 3.81 3.20
CA PHE A 11 3.83 2.88 3.33
C PHE A 11 4.83 3.00 2.17
N MET A 12 4.39 3.40 0.98
CA MET A 12 5.27 3.51 -0.19
C MET A 12 6.06 4.81 -0.16
N CYS A 13 5.39 5.96 -0.27
CA CYS A 13 6.04 7.26 -0.41
C CYS A 13 6.24 8.04 0.90
N GLY A 14 5.68 7.57 2.02
CA GLY A 14 5.78 8.27 3.31
C GLY A 14 4.88 9.51 3.45
N SER A 15 4.10 9.88 2.43
CA SER A 15 3.19 11.03 2.51
C SER A 15 1.98 10.73 3.41
N GLU A 16 1.52 11.75 4.15
CA GLU A 16 0.27 11.68 4.90
C GLU A 16 -0.95 11.78 3.97
N PHE A 17 -1.99 11.01 4.26
CA PHE A 17 -3.30 11.10 3.62
C PHE A 17 -4.40 10.96 4.66
N ARG A 18 -5.62 11.36 4.30
CA ARG A 18 -6.79 11.29 5.19
C ARG A 18 -7.71 10.14 4.80
N MET A 19 -8.24 9.44 5.79
CA MET A 19 -9.23 8.38 5.64
C MET A 19 -10.39 8.62 6.61
N GLY A 20 -11.63 8.43 6.18
CA GLY A 20 -12.80 8.68 7.03
C GLY A 20 -14.12 8.57 6.30
N ALA A 21 -15.21 8.87 7.00
CA ALA A 21 -16.54 8.90 6.39
C ALA A 21 -16.57 9.95 5.26
N GLY A 22 -16.77 9.49 4.02
CA GLY A 22 -16.76 10.35 2.83
C GLY A 22 -15.37 10.78 2.34
N ILE A 23 -14.28 10.29 2.96
CA ILE A 23 -12.90 10.64 2.58
C ILE A 23 -12.09 9.35 2.40
N TYR A 24 -11.74 9.05 1.14
CA TYR A 24 -11.04 7.81 0.74
C TYR A 24 -9.75 8.14 -0.03
N ASN A 25 -8.79 8.79 0.63
CA ASN A 25 -7.54 9.21 -0.01
C ASN A 25 -6.42 8.15 0.06
N GLY A 26 -6.76 6.92 0.41
CA GLY A 26 -5.83 5.79 0.42
C GLY A 26 -6.55 4.45 0.43
N HIS A 27 -5.74 3.39 0.38
CA HIS A 27 -6.17 2.01 0.29
C HIS A 27 -5.38 1.16 1.27
N TYR A 28 -6.09 0.33 2.02
CA TYR A 28 -5.48 -0.72 2.82
C TYR A 28 -5.33 -1.98 1.96
N ILE A 29 -4.10 -2.42 1.75
CA ILE A 29 -3.80 -3.62 0.97
C ILE A 29 -3.62 -4.81 1.91
N ARG A 30 -4.66 -5.63 2.01
CA ARG A 30 -4.72 -6.74 2.98
C ARG A 30 -3.62 -7.77 2.80
N ARG A 31 -3.23 -8.08 1.55
CA ARG A 31 -2.14 -9.02 1.25
C ARG A 31 -0.83 -8.62 1.94
N TYR A 32 -0.53 -7.32 1.96
CA TYR A 32 0.70 -6.78 2.51
C TYR A 32 0.54 -6.21 3.92
N GLN A 33 -0.70 -6.05 4.38
CA GLN A 33 -1.05 -5.38 5.63
C GLN A 33 -0.44 -3.97 5.74
N ILE A 34 -0.53 -3.21 4.65
CA ILE A 34 -0.03 -1.83 4.54
C ILE A 34 -1.15 -0.90 4.10
N SER A 35 -0.98 0.39 4.39
CA SER A 35 -1.82 1.46 3.87
C SER A 35 -1.03 2.27 2.85
N ALA A 36 -1.59 2.54 1.68
CA ALA A 36 -0.99 3.35 0.64
C ALA A 36 -1.91 4.52 0.28
N CYS A 37 -1.34 5.69 -0.02
CA CYS A 37 -2.13 6.80 -0.53
C CYS A 37 -2.73 6.45 -1.91
N LYS A 38 -3.79 7.14 -2.29
CA LYS A 38 -4.49 6.95 -3.56
C LYS A 38 -3.54 7.07 -4.76
N ALA A 39 -2.58 8.00 -4.72
CA ALA A 39 -1.61 8.19 -5.78
C ALA A 39 -0.71 6.96 -5.97
N CYS A 40 -0.15 6.41 -4.88
CA CYS A 40 0.68 5.21 -4.97
C CYS A 40 -0.13 3.97 -5.38
N TRP A 41 -1.35 3.81 -4.86
CA TRP A 41 -2.21 2.67 -5.20
C TRP A 41 -2.75 2.72 -6.64
N ALA A 42 -3.01 3.91 -7.18
CA ALA A 42 -3.49 4.10 -8.56
C ALA A 42 -2.35 4.29 -9.58
N GLY A 43 -1.12 4.51 -9.13
CA GLY A 43 0.02 4.84 -9.99
C GLY A 43 0.47 3.69 -10.89
N ASN A 44 0.22 2.43 -10.50
CA ASN A 44 0.45 1.28 -11.35
C ASN A 44 -0.53 0.14 -11.01
N TRP A 45 -1.34 -0.26 -12.00
CA TRP A 45 -2.33 -1.32 -11.86
C TRP A 45 -1.73 -2.71 -11.93
N ASP A 46 -0.55 -2.86 -12.54
CA ASP A 46 0.13 -4.14 -12.66
C ASP A 46 0.73 -4.57 -11.33
N GLY A 47 1.30 -3.64 -10.57
CA GLY A 47 2.01 -3.95 -9.34
C GLY A 47 2.79 -2.79 -8.75
N TRP A 48 3.50 -3.06 -7.66
CA TRP A 48 4.34 -2.08 -7.00
C TRP A 48 5.63 -1.84 -7.79
N HIS A 49 6.02 -0.56 -7.86
CA HIS A 49 7.26 -0.18 -8.54
C HIS A 49 8.48 -0.78 -7.82
N PRO A 50 9.51 -1.28 -8.54
CA PRO A 50 10.69 -1.92 -7.94
C PRO A 50 11.41 -1.05 -6.90
N HIS A 51 11.32 0.28 -7.02
CA HIS A 51 11.86 1.22 -6.04
C HIS A 51 11.33 0.99 -4.61
N TYR A 52 10.07 0.58 -4.45
CA TYR A 52 9.47 0.31 -3.15
C TYR A 52 9.56 -1.16 -2.73
N GLU A 53 10.07 -2.01 -3.61
CA GLU A 53 10.05 -3.45 -3.42
C GLU A 53 10.90 -3.90 -2.24
N ALA A 54 12.12 -3.38 -2.10
CA ALA A 54 13.01 -3.74 -0.99
C ALA A 54 12.31 -3.50 0.36
N ARG A 55 11.73 -2.30 0.53
CA ARG A 55 10.97 -1.93 1.72
C ARG A 55 9.77 -2.83 1.95
N LEU A 56 9.04 -3.17 0.89
CA LEU A 56 7.87 -4.07 0.99
C LEU A 56 8.30 -5.48 1.41
N ILE A 57 9.34 -6.04 0.81
CA ILE A 57 9.88 -7.36 1.16
C ILE A 57 10.36 -7.40 2.61
N GLU A 58 11.08 -6.38 3.06
CA GLU A 58 11.52 -6.28 4.46
C GLU A 58 10.34 -6.27 5.43
N HIS A 59 9.29 -5.52 5.11
CA HIS A 59 8.05 -5.51 5.89
C HIS A 59 7.38 -6.88 5.95
N LEU A 60 7.27 -7.57 4.81
CA LEU A 60 6.67 -8.90 4.75
C LEU A 60 7.49 -9.91 5.57
N LYS A 61 8.82 -9.88 5.46
CA LYS A 61 9.72 -10.71 6.27
C LYS A 61 9.54 -10.43 7.76
N ALA A 62 9.54 -9.17 8.16
CA ALA A 62 9.37 -8.76 9.56
C ALA A 62 8.02 -9.24 10.14
N LYS A 63 6.96 -9.20 9.34
CA LYS A 63 5.62 -9.68 9.72
C LYS A 63 5.39 -11.18 9.50
N ARG A 64 6.38 -11.91 8.99
CA ARG A 64 6.27 -13.32 8.60
C ARG A 64 5.14 -13.57 7.58
N ILE A 65 4.91 -12.60 6.70
CA ILE A 65 3.98 -12.72 5.58
C ILE A 65 4.75 -13.27 4.38
N PRO A 66 4.25 -14.31 3.68
CA PRO A 66 4.89 -14.81 2.47
C PRO A 66 4.96 -13.73 1.39
N VAL A 67 6.13 -13.59 0.76
CA VAL A 67 6.28 -12.72 -0.41
C VAL A 67 5.53 -13.38 -1.58
N PRO A 68 4.55 -12.69 -2.20
CA PRO A 68 3.81 -13.26 -3.30
C PRO A 68 4.70 -13.45 -4.53
N LYS A 69 4.28 -14.38 -5.40
CA LYS A 69 4.93 -14.53 -6.70
C LYS A 69 4.76 -13.23 -7.51
N ARG A 70 5.84 -12.83 -8.20
CA ARG A 70 5.80 -11.73 -9.16
C ARG A 70 4.81 -12.03 -10.30
N ASN A 71 4.20 -10.98 -10.82
CA ASN A 71 3.29 -11.07 -11.96
C ASN A 71 4.07 -11.25 -13.28
N ALA A 72 3.37 -11.27 -14.43
CA ALA A 72 3.98 -11.41 -15.75
C ALA A 72 4.91 -10.25 -16.15
N LYS A 73 4.87 -9.12 -15.43
CA LYS A 73 5.73 -7.94 -15.62
C LYS A 73 6.87 -7.88 -14.61
N ASP A 74 7.12 -8.99 -13.89
CA ASP A 74 8.15 -9.11 -12.86
C ASP A 74 7.96 -8.17 -11.65
N LEU A 75 6.73 -7.71 -11.42
CA LEU A 75 6.37 -6.84 -10.30
C LEU A 75 5.66 -7.60 -9.18
N LEU A 76 5.83 -7.14 -7.95
CA LEU A 76 4.96 -7.58 -6.85
C LEU A 76 3.52 -7.10 -7.12
N PRO A 77 2.53 -7.99 -7.11
CA PRO A 77 1.15 -7.64 -7.46
C PRO A 77 0.62 -6.56 -6.52
N ARG A 78 -0.25 -5.69 -7.00
CA ARG A 78 -0.80 -4.63 -6.14
C ARG A 78 -1.73 -5.18 -5.05
N GLU A 79 -2.42 -6.29 -5.34
CA GLU A 79 -3.46 -6.92 -4.50
C GLU A 79 -3.33 -8.42 -4.38
#